data_AF-U2KKF3-F1
#
_entry.id   AF-U2KKF3-F1
#
_cell.length_a   1.000
_cell.length_b   1.000
_cell.length_c   1.000
_cell.angle_alpha   90.00
_cell.angle_beta   90.00
_cell.angle_gamma   90.00
#
_symmetry.space_group_name_H-M   'P 1'
#
loop_
_entity.id
_entity.type
_entity.pdbx_description
1 polymer ?
#
loop_
_entity_poly.entity_id
_entity_poly.type
_entity_poly.pdbx_seq_one_letter_code
_entity_poly.pdbx_strand_id
1 'polypeptide(L)'
;MSHLPFKNYMEDAVEHMLNRLAPEYPEACMCDRCRTDMMMIALNNLPPRYVSTHKGDVLQRAMGMELQYEVEILTEVMRAIRIVSGQPHHGRNEEGL
;
A
#
# COMPACT_ATOMS: atom_id res chain seq x y z
N MET A 1 28.51 14.75 -5.89
CA MET A 1 27.65 13.81 -6.65
C MET A 1 26.24 13.99 -6.12
N SER A 2 25.29 14.42 -6.96
CA SER A 2 23.88 14.49 -6.55
C SER A 2 23.31 13.06 -6.56
N HIS A 3 22.98 12.52 -5.39
CA HIS A 3 22.27 11.25 -5.29
C HIS A 3 20.86 11.43 -5.87
N LEU A 4 20.48 10.54 -6.79
CA LEU A 4 19.12 10.49 -7.31
C LEU A 4 18.18 9.98 -6.20
N PRO A 5 17.03 10.63 -5.96
CA PRO A 5 16.04 10.09 -5.03
C PRO A 5 15.59 8.70 -5.49
N PHE A 6 15.22 7.84 -4.55
CA PHE A 6 14.70 6.49 -4.82
C PHE A 6 13.42 6.26 -4.02
N LYS A 7 12.56 5.37 -4.50
CA LYS A 7 11.28 5.02 -3.86
C LYS A 7 10.96 3.54 -4.07
N ASN A 8 10.27 2.91 -3.12
CA ASN A 8 9.64 1.61 -3.32
C ASN A 8 8.33 1.79 -4.10
N TYR A 9 8.28 1.33 -5.34
CA TYR A 9 7.12 1.54 -6.21
C TYR A 9 5.93 0.65 -5.85
N MET A 10 6.16 -0.40 -5.04
CA MET A 10 5.06 -1.17 -4.47
C MET A 10 4.17 -0.30 -3.59
N GLU A 11 4.68 0.80 -3.02
CA GLU A 11 3.86 1.74 -2.22
C GLU A 11 2.71 2.32 -3.04
N ASP A 12 2.99 2.80 -4.26
CA ASP A 12 1.99 3.37 -5.16
C ASP A 12 1.01 2.31 -5.67
N ALA A 13 1.52 1.12 -6.01
CA ALA A 13 0.69 0.04 -6.53
C ALA A 13 -0.27 -0.52 -5.45
N VAL A 14 0.22 -0.67 -4.21
CA VAL A 14 -0.60 -1.06 -3.06
C VAL A 14 -1.62 0.02 -2.73
N GLU A 15 -1.22 1.30 -2.74
CA GLU A 15 -2.15 2.41 -2.50
C GLU A 15 -3.29 2.44 -3.52
N HIS A 16 -2.95 2.27 -4.81
CA HIS A 16 -3.92 2.24 -5.89
C HIS A 16 -4.89 1.05 -5.75
N MET A 17 -4.37 -0.15 -5.50
CA MET A 17 -5.20 -1.34 -5.28
C MET A 17 -6.11 -1.19 -4.04
N LEU A 18 -5.58 -0.65 -2.93
CA LEU A 18 -6.38 -0.40 -1.74
C LEU A 18 -7.54 0.57 -2.02
N ASN A 19 -7.27 1.64 -2.77
CA ASN A 19 -8.31 2.59 -3.18
C ASN A 19 -9.35 1.94 -4.12
N ARG A 20 -8.91 1.03 -5.00
CA ARG A 20 -9.81 0.26 -5.89
C ARG A 20 -10.74 -0.67 -5.10
N LEU A 21 -10.22 -1.35 -4.09
CA LEU A 21 -10.97 -2.36 -3.32
C LEU A 21 -11.80 -1.77 -2.17
N ALA A 22 -11.41 -0.62 -1.61
CA ALA A 22 -12.10 -0.02 -0.47
C ALA A 22 -13.63 0.09 -0.62
N PRO A 23 -14.21 0.44 -1.79
CA PRO A 23 -15.67 0.47 -1.99
C PRO A 23 -16.36 -0.90 -1.83
N GLU A 24 -15.65 -2.01 -1.98
CA GLU A 24 -16.18 -3.38 -1.81
C GLU A 24 -16.26 -3.80 -0.33
N TYR A 25 -15.64 -3.04 0.57
CA TYR A 25 -15.59 -3.29 2.01
C TYR A 25 -16.16 -2.09 2.80
N PRO A 26 -17.47 -1.82 2.73
CA PRO A 26 -18.07 -0.63 3.35
C PRO A 26 -17.94 -0.59 4.89
N GLU A 27 -17.70 -1.74 5.53
CA GLU A 27 -17.42 -1.86 6.96
C GLU A 27 -15.97 -1.51 7.34
N ALA A 28 -15.05 -1.46 6.38
CA ALA A 28 -13.66 -1.13 6.62
C ALA A 28 -13.47 0.38 6.84
N CYS A 29 -12.80 0.77 7.92
CA CYS A 29 -12.47 2.18 8.10
C CYS A 29 -11.30 2.59 7.20
N MET A 30 -11.47 3.71 6.50
CA MET A 30 -10.47 4.28 5.59
C MET A 30 -9.83 5.58 6.10
N CYS A 31 -9.86 5.84 7.41
CA CYS A 31 -9.09 6.94 7.99
C CYS A 31 -7.58 6.74 7.78
N ASP A 32 -6.79 7.81 7.86
CA ASP A 32 -5.35 7.79 7.57
C ASP A 32 -4.59 6.71 8.34
N ARG A 33 -4.95 6.49 9.62
CA ARG A 33 -4.33 5.42 10.44
C ARG A 33 -4.63 4.03 9.91
N CYS A 34 -5.91 3.68 9.70
CA CYS A 34 -6.29 2.36 9.18
C CYS A 34 -5.73 2.13 7.78
N ARG A 35 -5.76 3.15 6.92
CA ARG A 35 -5.20 3.08 5.58
C ARG A 35 -3.69 2.81 5.64
N THR A 36 -2.97 3.52 6.51
CA THR A 36 -1.54 3.31 6.73
C THR A 36 -1.25 1.90 7.24
N ASP A 37 -2.02 1.40 8.22
CA ASP A 37 -1.88 0.03 8.72
C ASP A 37 -2.08 -1.01 7.62
N MET A 38 -3.12 -0.84 6.79
CA MET A 38 -3.39 -1.74 5.67
C MET A 38 -2.22 -1.74 4.67
N MET A 39 -1.72 -0.56 4.32
CA MET A 39 -0.56 -0.43 3.44
C MET A 39 0.70 -1.07 4.05
N MET A 40 1.00 -0.82 5.32
CA MET A 40 2.16 -1.40 6.01
C MET A 40 2.08 -2.93 6.06
N ILE A 41 0.92 -3.48 6.39
CA ILE A 41 0.71 -4.94 6.42
C ILE A 41 0.93 -5.51 5.03
N ALA A 42 0.32 -4.94 3.98
CA ALA A 42 0.50 -5.44 2.62
C ALA A 42 1.96 -5.35 2.16
N LEU A 43 2.61 -4.19 2.32
CA LEU A 43 4.00 -3.95 1.90
C LEU A 43 5.01 -4.84 2.62
N ASN A 44 4.80 -5.16 3.89
CA ASN A 44 5.67 -6.06 4.64
C ASN A 44 5.59 -7.52 4.14
N ASN A 45 4.54 -7.88 3.40
CA ASN A 45 4.36 -9.21 2.82
C ASN A 45 4.67 -9.25 1.31
N LEU A 46 5.04 -8.12 0.72
CA LEU A 46 5.39 -8.00 -0.70
C LEU A 46 6.91 -7.74 -0.87
N PRO A 47 7.54 -8.28 -1.92
CA PRO A 47 8.95 -7.98 -2.19
C PRO A 47 9.09 -6.48 -2.54
N PRO A 48 9.95 -5.72 -1.84
CA PRO A 48 10.11 -4.29 -2.14
C PRO A 48 10.76 -4.10 -3.52
N ARG A 49 10.30 -3.07 -4.25
CA ARG A 49 10.80 -2.73 -5.59
C ARG A 49 11.26 -1.29 -5.61
N TYR A 50 12.51 -1.08 -5.17
CA TYR A 50 13.14 0.23 -5.19
C TYR A 50 13.68 0.57 -6.57
N VAL A 51 13.33 1.75 -7.09
CA VAL A 51 13.98 2.32 -8.28
C VAL A 51 14.29 3.81 -8.07
N SER A 52 15.29 4.30 -8.80
CA SER A 52 15.61 5.74 -8.81
C SER A 52 14.51 6.52 -9.52
N THR A 53 14.16 7.69 -8.97
CA THR A 53 13.12 8.56 -9.51
C THR A 53 13.76 9.60 -10.44
N HIS A 54 13.80 9.29 -11.74
CA HIS A 54 13.94 10.33 -12.77
C HIS A 54 12.55 10.87 -13.11
N LYS A 55 12.40 12.19 -13.19
CA LYS A 55 11.12 12.93 -13.33
C LYS A 55 10.18 12.46 -14.47
N GLY A 56 10.59 11.60 -15.39
CA GLY A 56 9.79 11.15 -16.55
C GLY A 56 9.24 9.72 -16.49
N ASP A 57 9.88 8.78 -15.77
CA ASP A 57 9.60 7.34 -15.91
C ASP A 57 8.76 6.74 -14.77
N VAL A 58 8.44 7.53 -13.75
CA VAL A 58 7.87 7.04 -12.48
C VAL A 58 6.47 6.43 -12.70
N LEU A 59 5.57 7.17 -13.33
CA LEU A 59 4.17 6.72 -13.48
C LEU A 59 4.06 5.46 -14.36
N GLN A 60 4.84 5.40 -15.44
CA GLN A 60 4.82 4.28 -16.37
C GLN A 60 5.37 3.00 -15.74
N ARG A 61 6.39 3.11 -14.89
CA ARG A 61 6.92 1.97 -14.12
C ARG A 61 5.96 1.51 -13.02
N ALA A 62 5.25 2.43 -12.37
CA ALA A 62 4.24 2.09 -11.38
C ALA A 62 3.08 1.28 -11.99
N MET A 63 2.52 1.76 -13.11
CA MET A 63 1.49 1.02 -13.86
C MET A 63 2.00 -0.34 -14.35
N GLY A 64 3.24 -0.40 -14.84
CA GLY A 64 3.86 -1.66 -15.26
C GLY A 64 4.06 -2.65 -14.11
N MET A 65 4.45 -2.17 -12.92
CA MET A 65 4.59 -3.00 -11.73
C MET A 65 3.24 -3.50 -11.21
N GLU A 66 2.20 -2.66 -11.22
CA GLU A 66 0.86 -3.08 -10.84
C GLU A 66 0.38 -4.23 -11.74
N LEU A 67 0.53 -4.12 -13.07
CA LEU A 67 0.19 -5.19 -14.01
C LEU A 67 0.99 -6.49 -13.77
N GLN A 68 2.27 -6.38 -13.42
CA GLN A 68 3.11 -7.55 -13.20
C GLN A 68 2.78 -8.29 -11.90
N TYR A 69 2.38 -7.56 -10.86
CA TYR A 69 2.18 -8.09 -9.50
C TYR A 69 0.72 -8.01 -9.04
N GLU A 70 -0.23 -7.86 -9.96
CA GLU A 70 -1.62 -7.57 -9.63
C GLU A 70 -2.21 -8.61 -8.67
N VAL A 71 -1.93 -9.89 -8.91
CA VAL A 71 -2.47 -10.99 -8.10
C VAL A 71 -1.90 -10.97 -6.68
N GLU A 72 -0.59 -10.81 -6.52
CA GLU A 72 0.02 -10.72 -5.19
C GLU A 72 -0.43 -9.48 -4.43
N ILE A 73 -0.48 -8.32 -5.11
CA ILE A 73 -0.92 -7.06 -4.51
C ILE A 73 -2.39 -7.18 -4.08
N LEU A 74 -3.27 -7.68 -4.95
CA LEU A 74 -4.68 -7.93 -4.63
C LEU A 74 -4.82 -8.81 -3.38
N THR A 75 -4.09 -9.93 -3.35
CA THR A 75 -4.15 -10.90 -2.25
C THR A 75 -3.74 -10.26 -0.92
N GLU A 76 -2.62 -9.54 -0.89
CA GLU A 76 -2.11 -8.92 0.33
C GLU A 76 -2.93 -7.71 0.76
N VAL A 77 -3.48 -6.93 -0.17
CA VAL A 77 -4.38 -5.82 0.18
C VAL A 77 -5.70 -6.35 0.76
N MET A 78 -6.33 -7.36 0.15
CA MET A 78 -7.53 -7.99 0.71
C MET A 78 -7.27 -8.56 2.11
N ARG A 79 -6.10 -9.18 2.30
CA ARG A 79 -5.67 -9.71 3.60
C ARG A 79 -5.51 -8.59 4.62
N ALA A 80 -4.86 -7.48 4.25
CA ALA A 80 -4.64 -6.34 5.11
C ALA A 80 -5.96 -5.66 5.53
N ILE A 81 -6.89 -5.47 4.58
CA ILE A 81 -8.24 -4.97 4.86
C ILE A 81 -8.92 -5.85 5.91
N ARG A 82 -8.93 -7.18 5.73
CA ARG A 82 -9.56 -8.12 6.67
C ARG A 82 -8.98 -8.02 8.08
N ILE A 83 -7.65 -7.90 8.18
CA ILE A 83 -6.96 -7.79 9.48
C ILE A 83 -7.33 -6.48 10.18
N VAL A 84 -7.21 -5.35 9.48
CA VAL A 84 -7.42 -4.03 10.08
C VAL A 84 -8.90 -3.80 10.39
N SER A 85 -9.83 -4.22 9.53
CA SER A 85 -11.27 -4.12 9.80
C SER A 85 -11.71 -4.97 11.00
N GLY A 86 -11.05 -6.10 11.24
CA GLY A 86 -11.33 -6.96 12.40
C GLY A 86 -10.82 -6.38 13.74
N GLN A 87 -9.74 -5.59 13.71
CA GLN A 87 -9.14 -5.01 14.92
C GLN A 87 -8.45 -3.67 14.63
N PRO A 88 -9.19 -2.59 14.40
CA PRO A 88 -8.58 -1.34 13.94
C PRO A 88 -7.79 -0.64 15.05
N HIS A 89 -6.73 0.11 14.68
CA HIS A 89 -5.90 0.88 15.64
C HIS A 89 -6.35 2.33 15.80
N HIS A 90 -7.25 2.82 14.96
CA HIS A 90 -7.74 4.21 14.93
C HIS A 90 -8.61 4.59 16.16
N GLY A 91 -7.99 4.72 17.31
CA GLY A 91 -8.70 4.91 18.59
C GLY A 91 -7.85 4.50 19.77
N ARG A 92 -6.74 3.78 19.50
CA ARG A 92 -5.66 3.57 20.45
C ARG A 92 -4.78 4.81 20.52
N ASN A 93 -4.24 5.08 21.70
CA ASN A 93 -3.28 6.16 21.88
C ASN A 93 -2.00 5.85 21.07
N GLU A 94 -1.13 6.82 20.81
CA GLU A 94 0.11 6.62 20.02
C GLU A 94 1.04 5.53 20.58
N GLU A 95 0.83 5.14 21.84
CA GLU A 95 1.55 4.07 22.54
C GLU A 95 0.96 2.66 22.31
N GLY A 96 -0.13 2.53 21.55
CA GLY A 96 -0.74 1.23 21.22
C GLY A 96 -1.55 0.60 22.36
N LEU A 97 -1.98 1.39 23.35
CA LEU A 97 -2.97 1.00 24.37
C LEU A 97 -4.40 1.25 23.85
#